data_AF-Q9N2J3-F1
#
_entry.id   AF-Q9N2J3-F1
#
_cell.length_a   1.000
_cell.length_b   1.000
_cell.length_c   1.000
_cell.angle_alpha   90.00
_cell.angle_beta   90.00
_cell.angle_gamma   90.00
#
_symmetry.space_group_name_H-M   'P 1'
#
loop_
_entity.id
_entity.type
_entity.pdbx_description
1 polymer ?
#
loop_
_entity_poly.entity_id
_entity_poly.type
_entity_poly.pdbx_seq_one_letter_code
_entity_poly.pdbx_strand_id
1 'polypeptide(L)'
;EIIGTLQLVLCVLATTDRRRRDLGGSGPLAIGLSVALGHLLAIDYTGCGINPARSFGSSVITHNFKDHWIFWVGPFIGGALAVLIYDFILA
;
A
#
# COMPACT_ATOMS: atom_id res chain seq x y z
N GLU A 1 4.53 2.59 -7.37
CA GLU A 1 4.64 1.78 -6.14
C GLU A 1 4.80 2.59 -4.88
N ILE A 2 5.85 3.40 -4.69
CA ILE A 2 6.09 4.15 -3.44
C ILE A 2 4.85 4.93 -2.98
N ILE A 3 4.28 5.79 -3.84
CA ILE A 3 3.10 6.62 -3.51
C ILE A 3 1.84 5.76 -3.29
N GLY A 4 1.64 4.73 -4.13
CA GLY A 4 0.49 3.83 -4.04
C GLY A 4 0.49 2.95 -2.78
N THR A 5 1.65 2.51 -2.32
CA THR A 5 1.80 1.80 -1.05
C THR A 5 1.77 2.77 0.13
N LEU A 6 2.34 3.97 0.00
CA LEU A 6 2.31 4.99 1.06
C LEU A 6 0.87 5.33 1.46
N GLN A 7 -0.01 5.62 0.49
CA GLN A 7 -1.41 5.92 0.78
C GLN A 7 -2.13 4.74 1.44
N LEU A 8 -1.81 3.51 1.05
CA LEU A 8 -2.40 2.29 1.61
C LEU A 8 -1.99 2.09 3.06
N VAL A 9 -0.68 2.14 3.34
CA VAL A 9 -0.15 1.94 4.69
C VAL A 9 -0.62 3.06 5.62
N LEU A 10 -0.68 4.30 5.11
CA LEU A 10 -1.21 5.43 5.88
C LEU A 10 -2.70 5.26 6.21
N CYS A 11 -3.50 4.74 5.27
CA CYS A 11 -4.90 4.40 5.52
C CYS A 11 -5.03 3.31 6.60
N VAL A 12 -4.20 2.27 6.55
CA VAL A 12 -4.18 1.21 7.57
C VAL A 12 -3.82 1.75 8.95
N LEU A 13 -2.76 2.55 9.06
CA LEU A 13 -2.35 3.17 10.33
C LEU A 13 -3.46 4.06 10.91
N ALA A 14 -4.02 4.94 10.08
CA ALA A 14 -5.11 5.83 10.49
C ALA A 14 -6.37 5.07 10.92
N THR A 15 -6.68 3.95 10.28
CA THR A 15 -7.89 3.14 10.57
C THR A 15 -7.72 2.26 11.80
N THR A 16 -6.48 1.87 12.12
CA THR A 16 -6.17 0.99 13.25
C THR A 16 -5.79 1.74 14.53
N ASP A 17 -5.66 3.07 14.47
CA ASP A 17 -5.32 3.89 15.63
C ASP A 17 -6.46 3.97 16.64
N ARG A 18 -6.25 3.35 17.81
CA ARG A 18 -7.22 3.32 18.92
C ARG A 18 -7.39 4.67 19.63
N ARG A 19 -6.49 5.63 19.41
CA ARG A 19 -6.59 6.98 19.98
C ARG A 19 -7.67 7.81 19.28
N ARG A 20 -7.96 7.47 18.02
CA ARG A 20 -8.99 8.13 17.22
C ARG A 20 -10.38 7.65 17.62
N ARG A 21 -11.24 8.60 17.99
CA ARG A 21 -12.65 8.37 18.35
C ARG A 21 -13.62 8.90 17.28
N ASP A 22 -13.08 9.56 16.26
CA ASP A 22 -13.78 10.15 15.12
C ASP A 22 -13.99 9.16 13.97
N LEU A 23 -13.39 7.96 14.04
CA LEU A 23 -13.56 6.91 13.05
C LEU A 23 -15.00 6.39 13.07
N GLY A 24 -15.72 6.59 11.96
CA GLY A 24 -17.04 6.03 11.71
C GLY A 24 -17.04 5.00 10.57
N GLY A 25 -17.99 4.06 10.60
CA GLY A 25 -18.19 3.08 9.52
C GLY A 25 -17.33 1.82 9.63
N SER A 26 -17.04 1.19 8.48
CA SER A 26 -16.32 -0.09 8.39
C SER A 26 -14.85 0.12 8.03
N GLY A 27 -13.95 -0.18 8.99
CA GLY A 27 -12.50 -0.12 8.78
C GLY A 27 -12.00 -0.97 7.60
N PRO A 28 -12.43 -2.24 7.47
CA PRO A 28 -12.07 -3.06 6.31
C PRO A 28 -12.51 -2.47 4.97
N LEU A 29 -13.68 -1.80 4.93
CA LEU A 29 -14.16 -1.14 3.72
C LEU A 29 -13.27 0.05 3.34
N ALA A 30 -12.87 0.88 4.32
CA ALA A 30 -11.98 2.00 4.08
C ALA A 30 -10.62 1.54 3.51
N ILE A 31 -10.03 0.50 4.09
CA ILE A 31 -8.77 -0.10 3.60
C ILE A 31 -8.96 -0.68 2.20
N GLY A 32 -10.08 -1.37 1.94
CA GLY A 32 -10.41 -1.91 0.61
C GLY A 32 -10.54 -0.83 -0.46
N LEU A 33 -11.18 0.31 -0.13
CA LEU A 33 -11.28 1.45 -1.03
C LEU A 33 -9.91 2.09 -1.30
N SER A 34 -9.03 2.14 -0.30
CA SER A 34 -7.64 2.58 -0.49
C SER A 34 -6.85 1.65 -1.43
N VAL A 35 -7.08 0.33 -1.37
CA VAL A 35 -6.52 -0.62 -2.34
C VAL A 35 -7.08 -0.34 -3.75
N ALA A 36 -8.38 -0.11 -3.88
CA ALA A 36 -9.00 0.20 -5.17
C ALA A 36 -8.45 1.50 -5.77
N LEU A 37 -8.25 2.54 -4.95
CA LEU A 37 -7.60 3.79 -5.36
C LEU A 37 -6.17 3.53 -5.87
N GLY A 38 -5.40 2.71 -5.16
CA GLY A 38 -4.07 2.31 -5.58
C GLY A 38 -4.06 1.61 -6.95
N HIS A 39 -5.06 0.77 -7.23
CA HIS A 39 -5.24 0.14 -8.53
C HIS A 39 -5.58 1.16 -9.61
N LEU A 40 -6.51 2.08 -9.37
CA LEU A 40 -6.87 3.13 -10.33
C LEU A 40 -5.67 3.99 -10.73
N LEU A 41 -4.72 4.20 -9.81
CA LEU A 41 -3.52 4.98 -10.09
C LEU A 41 -2.42 4.18 -10.77
N ALA A 42 -2.17 2.93 -10.36
CA ALA A 42 -0.97 2.19 -10.73
C ALA A 42 -1.20 1.11 -11.81
N ILE A 43 -2.44 0.86 -12.25
CA ILE A 43 -2.74 -0.22 -13.20
C ILE A 43 -2.06 0.01 -14.56
N ASP A 44 -2.16 1.22 -15.12
CA ASP A 44 -1.60 1.54 -16.45
C ASP A 44 -0.07 1.67 -16.45
N TYR A 45 0.53 1.88 -15.28
CA TYR A 45 1.98 2.07 -15.15
C TYR A 45 2.72 0.74 -14.90
N THR A 46 2.26 -0.06 -13.94
CA THR A 46 2.99 -1.24 -13.44
C THR A 46 2.10 -2.46 -13.20
N GLY A 47 0.80 -2.38 -13.52
CA GLY A 47 -0.17 -3.43 -13.20
C GLY A 47 -0.55 -3.49 -11.71
N CYS A 48 -0.34 -2.37 -10.99
CA CYS A 48 -0.57 -2.22 -9.54
C CYS A 48 0.23 -3.23 -8.68
N GLY A 49 1.50 -2.94 -8.46
CA GLY A 49 2.42 -3.74 -7.65
C GLY A 49 2.56 -3.27 -6.20
N ILE A 50 1.51 -2.65 -5.63
CA ILE A 50 1.56 -2.05 -4.28
C ILE A 50 1.77 -3.08 -3.16
N ASN A 51 1.65 -4.37 -3.50
CA ASN A 51 1.86 -5.52 -2.63
C ASN A 51 2.92 -6.47 -3.23
N PRO A 52 4.12 -6.57 -2.62
CA PRO A 52 5.19 -7.44 -3.10
C PRO A 52 4.78 -8.91 -3.23
N ALA A 53 3.99 -9.44 -2.27
CA ALA A 53 3.56 -10.84 -2.27
C ALA A 53 2.63 -11.16 -3.45
N ARG A 54 1.76 -10.21 -3.83
CA ARG A 54 0.92 -10.32 -5.03
C ARG A 54 1.78 -10.39 -6.29
N SER A 55 2.70 -9.45 -6.44
CA SER A 55 3.58 -9.39 -7.60
C SER A 55 4.47 -10.62 -7.68
N PHE A 56 4.96 -11.13 -6.54
CA PHE A 56 5.78 -12.34 -6.46
C PHE A 56 5.04 -13.58 -6.94
N GLY A 57 3.79 -13.79 -6.50
CA GLY A 57 2.99 -14.92 -6.95
C GLY A 57 2.82 -14.98 -8.47
N SER A 58 2.55 -13.83 -9.11
CA SER A 58 2.45 -13.76 -10.57
C SER A 58 3.78 -14.02 -11.28
N SER A 59 4.88 -13.48 -10.77
CA SER A 59 6.24 -13.70 -11.31
C SER A 59 6.68 -15.16 -11.21
N VAL A 60 6.32 -15.86 -10.12
CA VAL A 60 6.64 -17.29 -9.95
C VAL A 60 5.90 -18.14 -10.99
N ILE A 61 4.61 -17.89 -11.21
CA ILE A 61 3.81 -18.66 -12.18
C ILE A 61 4.26 -18.41 -13.62
N THR A 62 4.59 -17.16 -13.94
CA THR A 62 5.01 -16.76 -15.30
C THR A 62 6.51 -16.96 -15.55
N HIS A 63 7.28 -17.37 -14.54
CA HIS A 63 8.74 -17.43 -14.53
C HIS A 63 9.43 -16.13 -14.99
N ASN A 64 8.77 -14.99 -14.82
CA ASN A 64 9.27 -13.69 -15.23
C ASN A 64 9.57 -12.80 -14.02
N PHE A 65 10.85 -12.64 -13.73
CA PHE A 65 11.38 -11.81 -12.65
C PHE A 65 12.04 -10.52 -13.15
N LYS A 66 11.82 -10.13 -14.41
CA LYS A 66 12.37 -8.90 -14.95
C LYS A 66 11.89 -7.70 -14.12
N ASP A 67 12.85 -6.89 -13.67
CA ASP A 67 12.62 -5.70 -12.83
C ASP A 67 11.83 -5.96 -11.53
N HIS A 68 11.77 -7.22 -11.09
CA HIS A 68 10.92 -7.63 -9.96
C HIS A 68 11.32 -6.99 -8.63
N TRP A 69 12.60 -6.64 -8.48
CA TRP A 69 13.13 -5.99 -7.28
C TRP A 69 12.42 -4.67 -6.94
N ILE A 70 11.86 -3.97 -7.94
CA ILE A 70 11.13 -2.70 -7.75
C ILE A 70 9.86 -2.91 -6.94
N PHE A 71 9.21 -4.06 -7.10
CA PHE A 71 8.02 -4.45 -6.33
C PHE A 71 8.33 -4.80 -4.88
N TRP A 72 9.59 -4.89 -4.48
CA TRP A 72 10.00 -5.01 -3.09
C TRP A 72 10.41 -3.65 -2.54
N VAL A 73 11.39 -3.01 -3.18
CA VAL A 73 11.98 -1.75 -2.71
C VAL A 73 10.94 -0.63 -2.67
N GLY A 74 10.10 -0.51 -3.70
CA GLY A 74 9.07 0.52 -3.78
C GLY A 74 8.07 0.47 -2.62
N PRO A 75 7.39 -0.67 -2.40
CA PRO A 75 6.47 -0.83 -1.28
C PRO A 75 7.13 -0.68 0.10
N PHE A 76 8.35 -1.17 0.30
CA PHE A 76 9.06 -0.99 1.58
C PHE A 76 9.33 0.48 1.89
N ILE A 77 9.84 1.23 0.92
CA ILE A 77 10.08 2.68 1.09
C ILE A 77 8.77 3.41 1.34
N GLY A 78 7.73 3.12 0.56
CA GLY A 78 6.41 3.74 0.72
C GLY A 78 5.79 3.47 2.09
N GLY A 79 5.88 2.24 2.58
CA GLY A 79 5.39 1.86 3.91
C GLY A 79 6.17 2.49 5.04
N ALA A 80 7.51 2.51 4.97
CA ALA A 80 8.34 3.15 5.98
C ALA A 80 8.07 4.67 6.06
N LEU A 81 7.91 5.33 4.91
CA LEU A 81 7.53 6.75 4.86
C LEU A 81 6.13 6.98 5.46
N ALA A 82 5.17 6.10 5.20
CA ALA A 82 3.83 6.22 5.78
C ALA A 82 3.86 6.14 7.31
N VAL A 83 4.67 5.24 7.89
CA VAL A 83 4.87 5.15 9.35
C VAL A 83 5.49 6.45 9.88
N LEU A 84 6.56 6.93 9.25
CA LEU A 84 7.21 8.18 9.68
C LEU A 84 6.25 9.37 9.66
N ILE A 85 5.45 9.49 8.60
CA ILE A 85 4.47 10.57 8.47
C ILE A 85 3.37 10.43 9.51
N TYR A 86 2.80 9.25 9.69
CA TYR A 86 1.69 9.07 10.62
C TYR A 86 2.15 9.23 12.07
N ASP A 87 3.17 8.48 12.52
CA ASP A 87 3.53 8.40 13.93
C ASP A 87 4.32 9.60 14.45
N PHE A 88 5.07 10.31 13.59
CA PHE A 88 5.95 11.40 14.04
C PHE A 88 5.49 12.80 13.61
N ILE A 89 4.59 12.91 12.62
CA ILE A 89 4.14 14.21 12.10
C ILE A 89 2.64 14.44 12.36
N LEU A 90 1.81 13.41 12.18
CA LEU A 90 0.34 13.56 12.19
C LEU A 90 -0.34 13.06 13.48
N ALA A 91 0.25 12.11 14.20
CA ALA A 91 -0.26 11.53 15.44
C ALA A 91 0.07 12.37 16.68
#